data_AF-A0A956VU55-F1
#
_entry.id   AF-A0A956VU55-F1
#
_cell.length_a   1.000
_cell.length_b   1.000
_cell.length_c   1.000
_cell.angle_alpha   90.00
_cell.angle_beta   90.00
_cell.angle_gamma   90.00
#
_symmetry.space_group_name_H-M   'P 1'
#
loop_
_entity.id
_entity.type
_entity.pdbx_description
1 polymer ?
#
loop_
_entity_poly.entity_id
_entity_poly.type
_entity_poly.pdbx_seq_one_letter_code
_entity_poly.pdbx_strand_id
1 'polypeptide(L)'
;IGQQMAKRAKALDMEILAYDPYIDDATIAAAGARRAASFEQLLAEADHISVHAPLTPETHGMFGIEQFRAMKPGAIFVNTA
;
A
#
# COMPACT_ATOMS: atom_id res chain seq x y z
N ILE A 1 -0.01 -5.24 -10.80
CA ILE A 1 1.17 -4.34 -10.61
C ILE A 1 1.77 -4.50 -9.21
N GLY A 2 0.96 -4.44 -8.14
CA GLY A 2 1.44 -4.55 -6.74
C GLY A 2 2.40 -5.71 -6.46
N GLN A 3 2.09 -6.95 -6.88
CA GLN A 3 2.99 -8.10 -6.70
C GLN A 3 4.37 -7.92 -7.38
N GLN A 4 4.40 -7.29 -8.55
CA GLN A 4 5.65 -7.02 -9.27
C GLN A 4 6.46 -5.89 -8.62
N MET A 5 5.79 -4.92 -8.00
CA MET A 5 6.42 -3.90 -7.16
C MET A 5 7.01 -4.56 -5.91
N ALA A 6 6.22 -5.38 -5.19
CA ALA A 6 6.66 -6.10 -3.99
C ALA A 6 7.94 -6.92 -4.25
N LYS A 7 7.99 -7.64 -5.38
CA LYS A 7 9.20 -8.38 -5.79
C LYS A 7 10.44 -7.48 -5.91
N ARG A 8 10.30 -6.26 -6.44
CA ARG A 8 11.40 -5.30 -6.61
C ARG A 8 11.76 -4.63 -5.29
N ALA A 9 10.78 -4.23 -4.49
CA ALA A 9 10.99 -3.66 -3.16
C ALA A 9 11.75 -4.63 -2.25
N LYS A 10 11.41 -5.92 -2.29
CA LYS A 10 12.13 -6.97 -1.56
C LYS A 10 13.60 -7.07 -1.98
N ALA A 11 13.91 -6.89 -3.26
CA ALA A 11 15.29 -6.90 -3.76
C ALA A 11 16.10 -5.65 -3.35
N LEU A 12 15.43 -4.62 -2.81
CA LEU A 12 16.02 -3.41 -2.25
C LEU A 12 16.00 -3.44 -0.70
N ASP A 13 15.82 -4.62 -0.10
CA ASP A 13 15.74 -4.84 1.35
C ASP A 13 14.65 -4.00 2.06
N MET A 14 13.60 -3.62 1.32
CA MET A 14 12.46 -2.92 1.91
C MET A 14 11.53 -3.90 2.65
N GLU A 15 10.98 -3.45 3.77
CA GLU A 15 9.83 -4.09 4.40
C GLU A 15 8.56 -3.70 3.65
N ILE A 16 7.73 -4.70 3.30
CA ILE A 16 6.55 -4.48 2.46
C ILE A 16 5.31 -4.66 3.31
N LEU A 17 4.57 -3.57 3.50
CA LEU A 17 3.23 -3.57 4.09
C LEU A 17 2.19 -3.40 2.99
N ALA A 18 1.22 -4.32 2.92
CA ALA A 18 0.17 -4.29 1.91
C ALA A 18 -1.22 -4.26 2.53
N TYR A 19 -2.11 -3.44 1.96
CA TYR A 19 -3.53 -3.43 2.24
C TYR A 19 -4.29 -3.68 0.94
N ASP A 20 -5.04 -4.78 0.89
CA ASP A 20 -5.98 -5.08 -0.18
C ASP A 20 -7.17 -5.85 0.41
N PRO A 21 -8.39 -5.29 0.42
CA PRO A 21 -9.54 -5.92 1.04
C PRO A 21 -10.06 -7.14 0.25
N TYR A 22 -9.58 -7.38 -0.97
CA TYR A 22 -10.05 -8.44 -1.86
C TYR A 22 -9.08 -9.62 -1.99
N ILE A 23 -7.85 -9.47 -1.50
CA ILE A 23 -6.84 -10.53 -1.50
C ILE A 23 -6.80 -11.18 -0.12
N ASP A 24 -6.37 -12.44 0.00
CA ASP A 24 -6.22 -13.14 1.28
C ASP A 24 -4.80 -12.98 1.89
N ASP A 25 -4.61 -13.42 3.14
CA ASP A 25 -3.34 -13.33 3.85
C ASP A 25 -2.25 -14.19 3.20
N ALA A 26 -2.62 -15.37 2.71
CA ALA A 26 -1.69 -16.31 2.09
C ALA A 26 -1.05 -15.73 0.83
N THR A 27 -1.85 -15.04 0.00
CA THR A 27 -1.39 -14.39 -1.24
C THR A 27 -0.49 -13.20 -0.95
N ILE A 28 -0.82 -12.39 0.08
CA ILE A 28 0.04 -11.28 0.53
C ILE A 28 1.39 -11.81 1.04
N ALA A 29 1.37 -12.84 1.89
CA ALA A 29 2.57 -13.46 2.42
C ALA A 29 3.44 -14.09 1.32
N ALA A 30 2.83 -14.76 0.35
CA ALA A 30 3.52 -15.34 -0.81
C ALA A 30 4.24 -14.27 -1.66
N ALA A 31 3.73 -13.04 -1.69
CA ALA A 31 4.38 -11.90 -2.34
C ALA A 31 5.53 -11.30 -1.50
N GLY A 32 5.80 -11.82 -0.30
CA GLY A 32 6.81 -11.32 0.62
C GLY A 32 6.40 -10.06 1.39
N ALA A 33 5.09 -9.81 1.49
CA ALA A 33 4.54 -8.68 2.22
C ALA A 33 3.85 -9.12 3.52
N ARG A 34 3.77 -8.22 4.49
CA ARG A 34 2.87 -8.33 5.65
C ARG A 34 1.55 -7.60 5.35
N ARG A 35 0.42 -8.14 5.82
CA ARG A 35 -0.87 -7.47 5.71
C ARG A 35 -0.98 -6.34 6.74
N ALA A 36 -1.47 -5.19 6.31
CA ALA A 36 -1.99 -4.16 7.21
C ALA A 36 -3.40 -4.55 7.65
N ALA A 37 -3.67 -4.48 8.96
CA ALA A 37 -4.99 -4.77 9.52
C ALA A 37 -6.06 -3.76 9.06
N SER A 38 -5.65 -2.55 8.69
CA SER A 38 -6.54 -1.54 8.08
C SER A 38 -5.78 -0.62 7.13
N PHE A 39 -6.51 0.17 6.34
CA PHE A 39 -5.93 1.17 5.46
C PHE A 39 -5.23 2.27 6.27
N GLU A 40 -5.81 2.69 7.39
CA GLU A 40 -5.25 3.70 8.30
C GLU A 40 -3.92 3.24 8.89
N GLN A 41 -3.82 1.96 9.27
CA GLN A 41 -2.55 1.39 9.73
C GLN A 41 -1.48 1.50 8.65
N LEU A 42 -1.83 1.19 7.39
CA LEU A 42 -0.88 1.32 6.28
C LEU A 42 -0.38 2.76 6.12
N LEU A 43 -1.29 3.74 6.18
CA LEU A 43 -0.91 5.16 6.07
C LEU A 43 0.01 5.59 7.23
N ALA A 44 -0.30 5.17 8.45
CA ALA A 44 0.45 5.56 9.65
C ALA A 44 1.84 4.91 9.75
N GLU A 45 2.07 3.74 9.13
CA GLU A 45 3.32 2.99 9.25
C GLU A 45 4.25 3.13 8.04
N ALA A 46 3.72 3.33 6.83
CA ALA A 46 4.51 3.32 5.61
C ALA A 46 5.31 4.61 5.40
N ASP A 47 6.62 4.49 5.18
CA ASP A 47 7.48 5.61 4.77
C ASP A 47 7.34 5.93 3.26
N HIS A 48 6.93 4.93 2.47
CA HIS A 48 6.66 5.04 1.04
C HIS A 48 5.34 4.36 0.71
N ILE A 49 4.42 5.08 0.09
CA ILE A 49 3.09 4.59 -0.28
C ILE A 49 2.98 4.58 -1.80
N SER A 50 2.75 3.39 -2.37
CA SER A 50 2.58 3.19 -3.81
C SER A 50 1.18 2.61 -4.08
N VAL A 51 0.37 3.33 -4.86
CA VAL A 51 -1.00 2.93 -5.17
C VAL A 51 -1.03 2.05 -6.42
N HIS A 52 -1.69 0.90 -6.31
CA HIS A 52 -1.88 -0.05 -7.41
C HIS A 52 -3.31 -0.58 -7.50
N ALA A 53 -4.25 0.01 -6.76
CA ALA A 53 -5.67 -0.33 -6.82
C ALA A 53 -6.28 0.28 -8.10
N PRO A 54 -7.14 -0.45 -8.83
CA PRO A 54 -7.84 0.09 -9.98
C PRO A 54 -8.78 1.24 -9.56
N LEU A 55 -9.04 2.17 -10.49
CA LEU A 55 -10.06 3.19 -10.30
C LEU A 55 -11.46 2.57 -10.40
N THR A 56 -12.20 2.59 -9.31
CA THR A 56 -13.59 2.15 -9.16
C THR A 56 -14.38 3.23 -8.41
N PRO A 57 -15.72 3.15 -8.32
CA PRO A 57 -16.49 4.06 -7.47
C PRO A 57 -16.03 4.07 -6.00
N GLU A 58 -15.59 2.92 -5.48
CA GLU A 58 -15.11 2.76 -4.11
C GLU A 58 -13.72 3.38 -3.89
N THR A 59 -12.85 3.37 -4.91
CA THR A 59 -11.49 3.94 -4.83
C THR A 59 -11.41 5.38 -5.36
N HIS A 60 -12.49 5.89 -5.95
CA HIS A 60 -12.56 7.26 -6.44
C HIS A 60 -12.48 8.25 -5.26
N GLY A 61 -11.43 9.08 -5.27
CA GLY A 61 -11.18 10.03 -4.17
C GLY A 61 -10.66 9.37 -2.90
N MET A 62 -10.20 8.12 -2.96
CA MET A 62 -9.65 7.38 -1.81
C MET A 62 -8.52 8.13 -1.11
N PHE A 63 -7.70 8.90 -1.85
CA PHE A 63 -6.68 9.78 -1.29
C PHE A 63 -7.15 11.24 -1.31
N GLY A 64 -7.70 11.68 -0.18
CA GLY A 64 -8.02 13.07 0.12
C GLY A 64 -7.16 13.65 1.24
N ILE A 65 -7.54 14.84 1.74
CA ILE A 65 -6.80 15.57 2.77
C ILE A 65 -6.56 14.72 4.02
N GLU A 66 -7.56 13.98 4.47
CA GLU A 66 -7.46 13.18 5.69
C GLU A 66 -6.48 12.02 5.53
N GLN A 67 -6.43 11.38 4.36
CA GLN A 67 -5.46 10.31 4.09
C GLN A 67 -4.04 10.84 4.00
N PHE A 68 -3.83 11.97 3.32
CA PHE A 68 -2.51 12.62 3.28
C PHE A 68 -2.05 13.11 4.67
N ARG A 69 -2.98 13.49 5.56
CA ARG A 69 -2.67 13.83 6.96
C ARG A 69 -2.34 12.62 7.82
N ALA A 70 -2.95 11.47 7.54
CA ALA A 70 -2.70 10.23 8.25
C ALA A 70 -1.36 9.57 7.87
N MET A 71 -0.75 9.99 6.76
CA MET A 71 0.59 9.55 6.36
C MET A 71 1.66 10.04 7.35
N LYS A 72 2.75 9.26 7.47
CA LYS A 72 3.94 9.72 8.18
C LYS A 72 4.45 11.07 7.62
N PRO A 73 4.89 12.01 8.48
CA PRO A 73 5.58 13.20 8.03
C PRO A 73 6.81 12.86 7.17
N GLY A 74 6.88 13.40 5.95
CA GLY A 74 7.96 13.13 5.01
C GLY A 74 7.80 11.84 4.20
N ALA A 75 6.69 11.11 4.34
CA ALA A 75 6.42 9.93 3.52
C ALA A 75 6.29 10.30 2.03
N ILE A 76 6.75 9.39 1.18
CA ILE A 76 6.69 9.57 -0.28
C ILE A 76 5.44 8.88 -0.82
N PHE A 77 4.63 9.62 -1.57
CA PHE A 77 3.45 9.10 -2.25
C PHE A 77 3.70 8.92 -3.75
N VAL A 78 3.40 7.73 -4.28
CA VAL A 78 3.52 7.39 -5.70
C VAL A 78 2.19 6.85 -6.19
N ASN A 79 1.65 7.44 -7.24
CA ASN A 79 0.46 6.93 -7.92
C ASN A 79 0.73 6.75 -9.42
N THR A 80 0.78 5.50 -9.84
CA THR A 80 0.89 5.08 -11.25
C THR A 80 -0.11 3.96 -11.55
N ALA A 81 -1.27 4.01 -10.88
CA ALA A 81 -2.34 3.02 -10.98
C ALA A 81 -3.12 3.14 -12.30
#